data_AF-A0A1K2HKG7-F1
#
_entry.id   AF-A0A1K2HKG7-F1
#
_cell.length_a   1.000
_cell.length_b   1.000
_cell.length_c   1.000
_cell.angle_alpha   90.00
_cell.angle_beta   90.00
_cell.angle_gamma   90.00
#
_symmetry.space_group_name_H-M   'P 1'
#
loop_
_entity.id
_entity.type
_entity.pdbx_description
1 polymer ?
#
loop_
_entity_poly.entity_id
_entity_poly.type
_entity_poly.pdbx_seq_one_letter_code
_entity_poly.pdbx_strand_id
1 'polypeptide(L)'
;MKIALAQFNATVGDLAGNTDQIIALMQQARADGADILLVPELAISGYPPEDLLLRPSFYAACNVQLDRILDVADGITVVVGHPQQLGEERFNAVTVVRDGNYVARYHKMVLPNNEVFDECRYFTPGAHSCVFEQRCHDGSTVQVGVLICEDIWHLEPAAEAAEQGAQILLVPNASPYHLGKEAVREEIVRQRAEETGLPIVYCNWVGGQDELVFDGASFAMNKQGEVVAKSPSFAPDLAMLNFVEGDLARSEIHATPNREAGVYQALVLATRDYINKNRFPGVIIGLSGGIDSALTLAIAVDALGADRVRAVMMPSRYTAQISLDDSRDMVARLGVQYDEISIEPMYEAFTTALAPQFAGLAADTTEENLQSRIRGVILMALSNKTGRLVLTTGNKSEMTTGYATLYGDMAGGYAVLKDIAKTLVYQLSTYRNSLQAIIPERIIARPPSAELREDQVDQDSLPPYDILDAIMARYVEDNQSIADIIAAGFTEADVLRVVKLLKVNEYKRRQAAVGARITPRGFGRDWRYPITNAYLE
;
A
#
# COMPACT_ATOMS: atom_id res chain seq x y z
N MET A 1 -34.22 -4.85 -6.06
CA MET A 1 -32.90 -5.38 -6.49
C MET A 1 -31.98 -5.54 -5.30
N LYS A 2 -31.40 -6.72 -5.08
CA LYS A 2 -30.37 -7.03 -4.07
C LYS A 2 -29.00 -7.12 -4.73
N ILE A 3 -28.04 -6.37 -4.20
CA ILE A 3 -26.68 -6.25 -4.75
C ILE A 3 -25.71 -6.83 -3.73
N ALA A 4 -24.91 -7.81 -4.15
CA ALA A 4 -23.77 -8.28 -3.40
C ALA A 4 -22.51 -7.50 -3.82
N LEU A 5 -21.79 -6.97 -2.85
CA LEU A 5 -20.59 -6.17 -3.02
C LEU A 5 -19.37 -6.96 -2.54
N ALA A 6 -18.57 -7.47 -3.46
CA ALA A 6 -17.46 -8.37 -3.14
C ALA A 6 -16.14 -7.61 -3.00
N GLN A 7 -15.83 -7.17 -1.79
CA GLN A 7 -14.52 -6.63 -1.44
C GLN A 7 -13.56 -7.79 -1.18
N PHE A 8 -12.68 -8.13 -2.12
CA PHE A 8 -11.80 -9.30 -1.99
C PHE A 8 -10.34 -9.01 -2.32
N ASN A 9 -9.46 -9.91 -1.85
CA ASN A 9 -8.01 -9.78 -1.97
C ASN A 9 -7.46 -10.65 -3.10
N ALA A 10 -7.41 -10.08 -4.30
CA ALA A 10 -6.83 -10.74 -5.46
C ALA A 10 -5.29 -10.61 -5.49
N THR A 11 -4.68 -11.45 -6.30
CA THR A 11 -3.22 -11.49 -6.53
C THR A 11 -2.93 -11.25 -8.00
N VAL A 12 -2.06 -10.28 -8.29
CA VAL A 12 -1.66 -9.97 -9.68
C VAL A 12 -1.12 -11.22 -10.37
N GLY A 13 -1.73 -11.58 -11.50
CA GLY A 13 -1.32 -12.70 -12.34
C GLY A 13 -1.80 -14.08 -11.88
N ASP A 14 -2.36 -14.25 -10.67
CA ASP A 14 -2.99 -15.50 -10.25
C ASP A 14 -4.43 -15.62 -10.80
N LEU A 15 -4.52 -15.67 -12.14
CA LEU A 15 -5.79 -15.57 -12.85
C LEU A 15 -6.79 -16.63 -12.39
N ALA A 16 -6.33 -17.87 -12.24
CA ALA A 16 -7.17 -18.99 -11.81
C ALA A 16 -7.62 -18.82 -10.35
N GLY A 17 -6.70 -18.48 -9.43
CA GLY A 17 -7.02 -18.27 -8.02
C GLY A 17 -7.97 -17.10 -7.79
N ASN A 18 -7.79 -16.00 -8.51
CA ASN A 18 -8.71 -14.85 -8.45
C ASN A 18 -10.10 -15.24 -8.96
N THR A 19 -10.17 -15.97 -10.07
CA THR A 19 -11.45 -16.46 -10.62
C THR A 19 -12.14 -17.45 -9.71
N ASP A 20 -11.39 -18.34 -9.05
CA ASP A 20 -11.96 -19.28 -8.07
C ASP A 20 -12.59 -18.53 -6.88
N GLN A 21 -11.95 -17.45 -6.40
CA GLN A 21 -12.52 -16.57 -5.38
C GLN A 21 -13.80 -15.87 -5.86
N ILE A 22 -13.78 -15.31 -7.09
CA ILE A 22 -14.97 -14.66 -7.67
C ILE A 22 -16.12 -15.66 -7.79
N ILE A 23 -15.87 -16.88 -8.27
CA ILE A 23 -16.89 -17.93 -8.40
C ILE A 23 -17.44 -18.32 -7.02
N ALA A 24 -16.61 -18.46 -6.00
CA ALA A 24 -17.06 -18.76 -4.64
C ALA A 24 -17.95 -17.64 -4.07
N LEU A 25 -17.55 -16.37 -4.25
CA LEU A 25 -18.34 -15.21 -3.83
C LEU A 25 -19.65 -15.10 -4.60
N MET A 26 -19.65 -15.44 -5.90
CA MET A 26 -20.86 -15.50 -6.73
C MET A 26 -21.83 -16.58 -6.25
N GLN A 27 -21.32 -17.77 -5.90
CA GLN A 27 -22.14 -18.86 -5.36
C GLN A 27 -22.74 -18.47 -4.00
N GLN A 28 -21.95 -17.85 -3.12
CA GLN A 28 -22.42 -17.35 -1.84
C GLN A 28 -23.49 -16.26 -2.02
N ALA A 29 -23.22 -15.25 -2.85
CA ALA A 29 -24.16 -14.18 -3.15
C ALA A 29 -25.49 -14.71 -3.72
N ARG A 30 -25.43 -15.71 -4.60
CA ARG A 30 -26.63 -16.36 -5.14
C ARG A 30 -27.42 -17.09 -4.05
N ALA A 31 -26.74 -17.82 -3.17
CA ALA A 31 -27.37 -18.50 -2.04
C ALA A 31 -28.05 -17.51 -1.08
N ASP A 32 -27.47 -16.32 -0.92
CA ASP A 32 -28.03 -15.21 -0.12
C ASP A 32 -29.12 -14.41 -0.86
N GLY A 33 -29.44 -14.81 -2.09
CA GLY A 33 -30.53 -14.25 -2.90
C GLY A 33 -30.18 -12.93 -3.59
N ALA A 34 -28.91 -12.65 -3.85
CA ALA A 34 -28.50 -11.50 -4.66
C ALA A 34 -29.02 -11.63 -6.11
N ASP A 35 -29.45 -10.51 -6.68
CA ASP A 35 -29.75 -10.40 -8.11
C ASP A 35 -28.47 -10.17 -8.92
N ILE A 36 -27.51 -9.47 -8.32
CA ILE A 36 -26.28 -9.00 -8.96
C ILE A 36 -25.10 -9.03 -8.00
N LEU A 37 -23.94 -9.49 -8.47
CA LEU A 37 -22.64 -9.41 -7.81
C LEU A 37 -21.77 -8.36 -8.52
N LEU A 38 -21.26 -7.41 -7.74
CA LEU A 38 -20.22 -6.46 -8.19
C LEU A 38 -18.88 -6.88 -7.60
N VAL A 39 -17.88 -7.10 -8.47
CA VAL A 39 -16.48 -7.29 -8.06
C VAL A 39 -15.60 -6.11 -8.52
N PRO A 40 -14.47 -5.83 -7.85
CA PRO A 40 -13.59 -4.71 -8.13
C PRO A 40 -12.98 -4.64 -9.55
N GLU A 41 -12.32 -3.53 -9.82
CA GLU A 41 -11.63 -3.25 -11.08
C GLU A 41 -10.53 -4.28 -11.37
N LEU A 42 -10.42 -4.74 -12.63
CA LEU A 42 -9.44 -5.75 -13.05
C LEU A 42 -9.36 -6.99 -12.14
N ALA A 43 -10.46 -7.37 -11.49
CA ALA A 43 -10.54 -8.46 -10.51
C ALA A 43 -9.95 -9.79 -11.01
N ILE A 44 -10.13 -10.15 -12.28
CA ILE A 44 -9.56 -11.39 -12.85
C ILE A 44 -8.02 -11.32 -12.86
N SER A 45 -7.44 -10.23 -13.35
CA SER A 45 -5.99 -10.12 -13.55
C SER A 45 -5.22 -9.74 -12.29
N GLY A 46 -5.90 -9.13 -11.33
CA GLY A 46 -5.25 -8.35 -10.30
C GLY A 46 -4.95 -6.92 -10.74
N TYR A 47 -4.71 -6.02 -9.78
CA TYR A 47 -4.32 -4.63 -10.02
C TYR A 47 -3.15 -4.17 -9.12
N PRO A 48 -2.18 -3.39 -9.64
CA PRO A 48 -1.89 -3.15 -11.05
C PRO A 48 -1.03 -4.28 -11.66
N PRO A 49 -1.35 -4.82 -12.85
CA PRO A 49 -0.54 -5.86 -13.51
C PRO A 49 0.64 -5.31 -14.34
N GLU A 50 0.74 -3.99 -14.50
CA GLU A 50 1.82 -3.28 -15.20
C GLU A 50 2.10 -3.85 -16.61
N ASP A 51 3.37 -4.03 -16.99
CA ASP A 51 3.78 -4.47 -18.33
C ASP A 51 3.31 -5.91 -18.68
N LEU A 52 2.64 -6.66 -17.78
CA LEU A 52 1.86 -7.85 -18.19
C LEU A 52 0.77 -7.48 -19.21
N LEU A 53 0.23 -6.26 -19.13
CA LEU A 53 -0.72 -5.68 -20.09
C LEU A 53 -0.10 -5.41 -21.47
N LEU A 54 1.22 -5.55 -21.61
CA LEU A 54 1.88 -5.50 -22.93
C LEU A 54 1.96 -6.87 -23.60
N ARG A 55 1.51 -7.95 -22.93
CA ARG A 55 1.62 -9.33 -23.43
C ARG A 55 0.28 -9.86 -23.95
N PRO A 56 0.14 -10.14 -25.26
CA PRO A 56 -1.10 -10.71 -25.81
C PRO A 56 -1.55 -12.02 -25.14
N SER A 57 -0.59 -12.86 -24.72
CA SER A 57 -0.89 -14.10 -24.00
C SER A 57 -1.59 -13.87 -22.66
N PHE A 58 -1.39 -12.71 -22.02
CA PHE A 58 -2.03 -12.36 -20.75
C PHE A 58 -3.53 -12.13 -20.95
N TYR A 59 -3.92 -11.42 -22.02
CA TYR A 59 -5.32 -11.23 -22.40
C TYR A 59 -6.01 -12.54 -22.76
N ALA A 60 -5.35 -13.39 -23.54
CA ALA A 60 -5.88 -14.71 -23.87
C ALA A 60 -6.15 -15.55 -22.60
N ALA A 61 -5.23 -15.51 -21.63
CA ALA A 61 -5.39 -16.21 -20.36
C ALA A 61 -6.52 -15.60 -19.49
N CYS A 62 -6.69 -14.28 -19.49
CA CYS A 62 -7.82 -13.62 -18.81
C CYS A 62 -9.17 -13.98 -19.46
N ASN A 63 -9.23 -14.10 -20.79
CA ASN A 63 -10.45 -14.49 -21.49
C ASN A 63 -10.88 -15.91 -21.11
N VAL A 64 -9.95 -16.87 -20.99
CA VAL A 64 -10.26 -18.22 -20.48
C VAL A 64 -10.91 -18.16 -19.10
N GLN A 65 -10.44 -17.26 -18.23
CA GLN A 65 -11.02 -17.09 -16.91
C GLN A 65 -12.39 -16.41 -16.94
N LEU A 66 -12.60 -15.46 -17.85
CA LEU A 66 -13.92 -14.85 -18.05
C LEU A 66 -14.94 -15.88 -18.55
N ASP A 67 -14.54 -16.80 -19.43
CA ASP A 67 -15.38 -17.91 -19.91
C ASP A 67 -15.77 -18.85 -18.75
N ARG A 68 -14.84 -19.13 -17.82
CA ARG A 68 -15.18 -19.90 -16.62
C ARG A 68 -16.27 -19.25 -15.78
N ILE A 69 -16.28 -17.92 -15.65
CA ILE A 69 -17.34 -17.20 -14.93
C ILE A 69 -18.65 -17.27 -15.71
N LEU A 70 -18.60 -17.09 -17.04
CA LEU A 70 -19.75 -17.23 -17.94
C LEU A 70 -20.47 -18.57 -17.76
N ASP A 71 -19.71 -19.67 -17.73
CA ASP A 71 -20.22 -21.03 -17.64
C ASP A 71 -20.98 -21.34 -16.34
N VAL A 72 -20.79 -20.55 -15.28
CA VAL A 72 -21.39 -20.82 -13.96
C VAL A 72 -22.30 -19.70 -13.45
N ALA A 73 -22.55 -18.65 -14.24
CA ALA A 73 -23.31 -17.46 -13.83
C ALA A 73 -24.84 -17.62 -13.82
N ASP A 74 -25.39 -18.83 -13.99
CA ASP A 74 -26.85 -19.02 -14.06
C ASP A 74 -27.58 -18.58 -12.79
N GLY A 75 -28.59 -17.72 -12.93
CA GLY A 75 -29.41 -17.24 -11.82
C GLY A 75 -28.79 -16.12 -10.98
N ILE A 76 -27.72 -15.48 -11.46
CA ILE A 76 -27.19 -14.23 -10.89
C ILE A 76 -26.47 -13.41 -11.97
N THR A 77 -26.62 -12.09 -11.96
CA THR A 77 -25.78 -11.22 -12.80
C THR A 77 -24.42 -11.00 -12.15
N VAL A 78 -23.33 -11.04 -12.91
CA VAL A 78 -21.99 -10.71 -12.42
C VAL A 78 -21.41 -9.55 -13.23
N VAL A 79 -20.96 -8.50 -12.53
CA VAL A 79 -20.25 -7.36 -13.10
C VAL A 79 -18.77 -7.54 -12.79
N VAL A 80 -17.98 -7.99 -13.77
CA VAL A 80 -16.59 -8.43 -13.58
C VAL A 80 -15.58 -7.57 -14.32
N GLY A 81 -14.61 -7.02 -13.56
CA GLY A 81 -13.47 -6.29 -14.11
C GLY A 81 -12.37 -7.22 -14.65
N HIS A 82 -11.88 -6.93 -15.87
CA HIS A 82 -10.79 -7.67 -16.50
C HIS A 82 -10.14 -6.84 -17.63
N PRO A 83 -8.89 -7.13 -18.03
CA PRO A 83 -8.30 -6.50 -19.20
C PRO A 83 -8.88 -7.14 -20.46
N GLN A 84 -9.15 -6.34 -21.50
CA GLN A 84 -9.63 -6.82 -22.79
C GLN A 84 -8.71 -6.34 -23.92
N GLN A 85 -8.52 -7.18 -24.94
CA GLN A 85 -7.86 -6.79 -26.19
C GLN A 85 -8.83 -6.94 -27.36
N LEU A 86 -8.93 -5.90 -28.20
CA LEU A 86 -9.72 -5.86 -29.43
C LEU A 86 -8.83 -5.39 -30.59
N GLY A 87 -8.35 -6.34 -31.40
CA GLY A 87 -7.33 -6.04 -32.41
C GLY A 87 -6.03 -5.53 -31.76
N GLU A 88 -5.62 -4.32 -32.11
CA GLU A 88 -4.44 -3.65 -31.54
C GLU A 88 -4.75 -2.85 -30.27
N GLU A 89 -6.03 -2.60 -29.99
CA GLU A 89 -6.47 -1.82 -28.84
C GLU A 89 -6.63 -2.70 -27.60
N ARG A 90 -6.37 -2.11 -26.43
CA ARG A 90 -6.45 -2.78 -25.13
C ARG A 90 -7.24 -1.89 -24.19
N PHE A 91 -8.12 -2.48 -23.39
CA PHE A 91 -9.02 -1.74 -22.52
C PHE A 91 -8.97 -2.28 -21.10
N ASN A 92 -9.09 -1.37 -20.14
CA ASN A 92 -9.56 -1.69 -18.80
C ASN A 92 -11.08 -1.83 -18.88
N ALA A 93 -11.58 -3.06 -18.73
CA ALA A 93 -12.94 -3.40 -19.08
C ALA A 93 -13.72 -3.98 -17.92
N VAL A 94 -15.03 -3.79 -17.97
CA VAL A 94 -16.00 -4.54 -17.17
C VAL A 94 -16.94 -5.27 -18.13
N THR A 95 -17.15 -6.55 -17.88
CA THR A 95 -18.15 -7.36 -18.58
C THR A 95 -19.29 -7.70 -17.63
N VAL A 96 -20.52 -7.53 -18.11
CA VAL A 96 -21.73 -7.99 -17.43
C VAL A 96 -22.10 -9.37 -17.98
N VAL A 97 -22.16 -10.35 -17.09
CA VAL A 97 -22.46 -11.75 -17.39
C VAL A 97 -23.77 -12.13 -16.72
N ARG A 98 -24.66 -12.81 -17.43
CA ARG A 98 -25.91 -13.36 -16.86
C ARG A 98 -26.38 -14.58 -17.66
N ASP A 99 -26.74 -15.66 -16.97
CA ASP A 99 -27.34 -16.87 -17.55
C ASP A 99 -26.58 -17.37 -18.80
N GLY A 100 -25.26 -17.52 -18.69
CA GLY A 100 -24.41 -17.97 -19.80
C GLY A 100 -24.23 -16.98 -20.96
N ASN A 101 -24.64 -15.71 -20.80
CA ASN A 101 -24.54 -14.68 -21.84
C ASN A 101 -23.75 -13.45 -21.40
N TYR A 102 -23.00 -12.85 -22.33
CA TYR A 102 -22.48 -11.49 -22.17
C TYR A 102 -23.61 -10.49 -22.45
N VAL A 103 -24.03 -9.75 -21.42
CA VAL A 103 -25.15 -8.80 -21.49
C VAL A 103 -24.68 -7.43 -21.96
N ALA A 104 -23.56 -6.97 -21.42
CA ALA A 104 -22.99 -5.66 -21.71
C ALA A 104 -21.49 -5.65 -21.46
N ARG A 105 -20.80 -4.67 -22.04
CA ARG A 105 -19.37 -4.45 -21.84
C ARG A 105 -19.08 -2.96 -21.80
N TYR A 106 -18.32 -2.54 -20.81
CA TYR A 106 -17.87 -1.18 -20.61
C TYR A 106 -16.35 -1.10 -20.65
N HIS A 107 -15.83 0.00 -21.19
CA HIS A 107 -14.41 0.33 -21.21
C HIS A 107 -14.21 1.63 -20.44
N LYS A 108 -13.26 1.64 -19.50
CA LYS A 108 -12.93 2.80 -18.68
C LYS A 108 -12.66 4.01 -19.57
N MET A 109 -13.36 5.11 -19.35
CA MET A 109 -13.31 6.29 -20.22
C MET A 109 -12.14 7.21 -19.82
N VAL A 110 -11.92 7.38 -18.53
CA VAL A 110 -10.85 8.21 -17.98
C VAL A 110 -9.71 7.31 -17.49
N LEU A 111 -8.55 7.46 -18.11
CA LEU A 111 -7.35 6.69 -17.75
C LEU A 111 -6.42 7.54 -16.87
N PRO A 112 -6.22 7.18 -15.59
CA PRO A 112 -5.31 7.92 -14.72
C PRO A 112 -3.85 7.73 -15.18
N ASN A 113 -3.11 8.84 -15.25
CA ASN A 113 -1.70 8.85 -15.69
C ASN A 113 -0.85 9.83 -14.87
N ASN A 114 -1.14 9.88 -13.56
CA ASN A 114 -0.46 10.68 -12.56
C ASN A 114 -0.11 9.80 -11.35
N GLU A 115 0.78 10.31 -10.48
CA GLU A 115 1.17 9.63 -9.23
C GLU A 115 1.64 8.18 -9.46
N VAL A 116 0.86 7.21 -8.98
CA VAL A 116 1.13 5.77 -9.05
C VAL A 116 0.57 5.10 -10.31
N PHE A 117 -0.19 5.83 -11.12
CA PHE A 117 -0.89 5.31 -12.29
C PHE A 117 -0.20 5.73 -13.59
N ASP A 118 -0.12 4.79 -14.54
CA ASP A 118 0.37 5.01 -15.90
C ASP A 118 -0.58 4.31 -16.90
N GLU A 119 -1.90 4.40 -16.72
CA GLU A 119 -2.87 3.61 -17.52
C GLU A 119 -2.85 3.95 -19.01
N CYS A 120 -2.50 5.18 -19.40
CA CYS A 120 -2.33 5.57 -20.80
C CYS A 120 -1.17 4.83 -21.49
N ARG A 121 -0.26 4.20 -20.73
CA ARG A 121 0.76 3.28 -21.30
C ARG A 121 0.13 1.98 -21.81
N TYR A 122 -0.92 1.52 -21.16
CA TYR A 122 -1.46 0.18 -21.33
C TYR A 122 -2.73 0.16 -22.15
N PHE A 123 -3.63 1.12 -21.92
CA PHE A 123 -5.01 1.10 -22.41
C PHE A 123 -5.35 2.25 -23.34
N THR A 124 -6.33 2.00 -24.21
CA THR A 124 -7.09 2.97 -24.97
C THR A 124 -8.32 3.38 -24.13
N PRO A 125 -8.69 4.68 -24.06
CA PRO A 125 -9.88 5.10 -23.34
C PRO A 125 -11.15 4.61 -24.05
N GLY A 126 -12.17 4.25 -23.27
CA GLY A 126 -13.51 3.94 -23.74
C GLY A 126 -14.21 5.16 -24.33
N ALA A 127 -15.12 4.92 -25.29
CA ALA A 127 -15.80 6.00 -26.03
C ALA A 127 -17.23 6.30 -25.57
N HIS A 128 -17.88 5.39 -24.84
CA HIS A 128 -19.30 5.46 -24.53
C HIS A 128 -19.59 4.96 -23.12
N SER A 129 -20.53 5.59 -22.43
CA SER A 129 -21.14 5.04 -21.22
C SER A 129 -21.90 3.73 -21.49
N CYS A 130 -22.13 2.95 -20.43
CA CYS A 130 -22.79 1.65 -20.51
C CYS A 130 -23.91 1.54 -19.48
N VAL A 131 -25.14 1.41 -19.96
CA VAL A 131 -26.33 1.10 -19.15
C VAL A 131 -26.94 -0.22 -19.61
N PHE A 132 -27.23 -1.12 -18.67
CA PHE A 132 -27.85 -2.41 -18.96
C PHE A 132 -29.09 -2.66 -18.10
N GLU A 133 -30.01 -3.49 -18.62
CA GLU A 133 -31.20 -3.92 -17.89
C GLU A 133 -30.85 -5.07 -16.93
N GLN A 134 -30.96 -4.83 -15.63
CA GLN A 134 -30.92 -5.85 -14.59
C GLN A 134 -32.33 -6.38 -14.33
N ARG A 135 -32.50 -7.70 -14.41
CA ARG A 135 -33.74 -8.41 -14.07
C ARG A 135 -33.63 -8.97 -12.66
N CYS A 136 -34.55 -8.61 -11.78
CA CYS A 136 -34.53 -9.06 -10.39
C CYS A 136 -35.39 -10.32 -10.21
N HIS A 137 -35.11 -11.09 -9.16
CA HIS A 137 -35.86 -12.31 -8.81
C HIS A 137 -37.35 -12.05 -8.52
N ASP A 138 -37.69 -10.83 -8.10
CA ASP A 138 -39.07 -10.38 -7.87
C ASP A 138 -39.83 -9.96 -9.14
N GLY A 139 -39.19 -10.06 -10.32
CA GLY A 139 -39.73 -9.68 -11.62
C GLY A 139 -39.59 -8.20 -11.98
N SER A 140 -39.04 -7.36 -11.09
CA SER A 140 -38.73 -5.97 -11.39
C SER A 140 -37.49 -5.83 -12.29
N THR A 141 -37.41 -4.73 -13.02
CA THR A 141 -36.28 -4.38 -13.87
C THR A 141 -35.67 -3.05 -13.45
N VAL A 142 -34.34 -2.98 -13.42
CA VAL A 142 -33.59 -1.76 -13.07
C VAL A 142 -32.55 -1.47 -14.15
N GLN A 143 -32.46 -0.22 -14.58
CA GLN A 143 -31.40 0.25 -15.49
C GLN A 143 -30.15 0.57 -14.67
N VAL A 144 -29.08 -0.18 -14.90
CA VAL A 144 -27.84 -0.09 -14.13
C VAL A 144 -26.74 0.51 -15.01
N GLY A 145 -26.18 1.64 -14.58
CA GLY A 145 -25.00 2.23 -15.19
C GLY A 145 -23.71 1.64 -14.61
N VAL A 146 -22.71 1.47 -15.45
CA VAL A 146 -21.37 1.00 -15.06
C VAL A 146 -20.35 2.07 -15.38
N LEU A 147 -19.51 2.37 -14.40
CA LEU A 147 -18.30 3.19 -14.51
C LEU A 147 -17.10 2.36 -14.05
N ILE A 148 -15.86 2.84 -14.16
CA ILE A 148 -14.67 2.20 -13.56
C ILE A 148 -13.77 3.26 -12.91
N CYS A 149 -13.57 3.15 -11.61
CA CYS A 149 -12.62 3.93 -10.83
C CYS A 149 -12.53 5.41 -11.20
N GLU A 150 -11.48 5.81 -11.92
CA GLU A 150 -11.20 7.20 -12.30
C GLU A 150 -12.38 7.90 -12.97
N ASP A 151 -13.26 7.16 -13.65
CA ASP A 151 -14.48 7.69 -14.25
C ASP A 151 -15.35 8.47 -13.25
N ILE A 152 -15.40 8.06 -11.97
CA ILE A 152 -16.23 8.74 -10.95
C ILE A 152 -15.64 10.09 -10.49
N TRP A 153 -14.36 10.33 -10.75
CA TRP A 153 -13.69 11.59 -10.40
C TRP A 153 -14.07 12.73 -11.36
N HIS A 154 -14.69 12.38 -12.48
CA HIS A 154 -15.17 13.28 -13.51
C HIS A 154 -16.71 13.25 -13.58
N LEU A 155 -17.33 14.37 -13.92
CA LEU A 155 -18.79 14.44 -13.98
C LEU A 155 -19.31 13.71 -15.23
N GLU A 156 -18.57 13.84 -16.33
CA GLU A 156 -19.00 13.45 -17.66
C GLU A 156 -19.42 11.97 -17.76
N PRO A 157 -18.64 10.97 -17.29
CA PRO A 157 -19.05 9.57 -17.40
C PRO A 157 -20.34 9.26 -16.61
N ALA A 158 -20.48 9.84 -15.42
CA ALA A 158 -21.66 9.64 -14.57
C ALA A 158 -22.91 10.33 -15.16
N ALA A 159 -22.75 11.54 -15.69
CA ALA A 159 -23.81 12.27 -16.38
C ALA A 159 -24.28 11.55 -17.65
N GLU A 160 -23.36 11.05 -18.49
CA GLU A 160 -23.71 10.29 -19.69
C GLU A 160 -24.50 9.01 -19.36
N ALA A 161 -24.13 8.29 -18.28
CA ALA A 161 -24.89 7.13 -17.82
C ALA A 161 -26.30 7.51 -17.34
N ALA A 162 -26.43 8.63 -16.62
CA ALA A 162 -27.72 9.15 -16.18
C ALA A 162 -28.62 9.56 -17.38
N GLU A 163 -28.06 10.23 -18.38
CA GLU A 163 -28.76 10.61 -19.62
C GLU A 163 -29.23 9.38 -20.43
N GLN A 164 -28.50 8.28 -20.37
CA GLN A 164 -28.91 6.98 -20.94
C GLN A 164 -29.97 6.24 -20.10
N GLY A 165 -30.42 6.83 -19.00
CA GLY A 165 -31.51 6.31 -18.17
C GLY A 165 -31.07 5.37 -17.06
N ALA A 166 -29.80 5.41 -16.63
CA ALA A 166 -29.36 4.71 -15.42
C ALA A 166 -30.19 5.15 -14.21
N GLN A 167 -30.54 4.20 -13.34
CA GLN A 167 -31.25 4.43 -12.08
C GLN A 167 -30.35 4.27 -10.86
N ILE A 168 -29.17 3.67 -11.06
CA ILE A 168 -28.12 3.40 -10.07
C ILE A 168 -26.79 3.23 -10.82
N LEU A 169 -25.69 3.65 -10.20
CA LEU A 169 -24.33 3.45 -10.73
C LEU A 169 -23.59 2.39 -9.91
N LEU A 170 -22.97 1.43 -10.61
CA LEU A 170 -22.04 0.46 -10.04
C LEU A 170 -20.62 0.82 -10.49
N VAL A 171 -19.75 1.05 -9.51
CA VAL A 171 -18.37 1.52 -9.73
C VAL A 171 -17.42 0.49 -9.09
N PRO A 172 -16.80 -0.40 -9.87
CA PRO A 172 -15.66 -1.19 -9.45
C PRO A 172 -14.38 -0.34 -9.48
N ASN A 173 -13.54 -0.51 -8.46
CA ASN A 173 -12.37 0.31 -8.21
C ASN A 173 -11.18 -0.55 -7.77
N ALA A 174 -9.99 -0.13 -8.16
CA ALA A 174 -8.74 -0.46 -7.53
C ALA A 174 -8.09 0.84 -7.05
N SER A 175 -8.70 1.49 -6.06
CA SER A 175 -8.23 2.76 -5.51
C SER A 175 -7.25 2.48 -4.36
N PRO A 176 -5.96 2.83 -4.49
CA PRO A 176 -4.97 2.59 -3.45
C PRO A 176 -5.19 3.51 -2.26
N TYR A 177 -4.80 3.02 -1.10
CA TYR A 177 -4.77 3.73 0.16
C TYR A 177 -3.70 4.81 0.14
N HIS A 178 -4.07 5.94 0.72
CA HIS A 178 -3.16 6.80 1.45
C HIS A 178 -3.94 7.43 2.60
N LEU A 179 -3.24 8.03 3.54
CA LEU A 179 -3.86 8.72 4.66
C LEU A 179 -4.88 9.76 4.14
N GLY A 180 -6.11 9.68 4.64
CA GLY A 180 -7.22 10.57 4.28
C GLY A 180 -7.98 10.21 2.99
N LYS A 181 -7.54 9.22 2.19
CA LYS A 181 -8.13 8.91 0.88
C LYS A 181 -9.60 8.51 0.96
N GLU A 182 -10.00 7.81 2.02
CA GLU A 182 -11.38 7.36 2.20
C GLU A 182 -12.38 8.53 2.21
N ALA A 183 -12.08 9.60 2.97
CA ALA A 183 -12.92 10.80 3.00
C ALA A 183 -12.96 11.51 1.63
N VAL A 184 -11.85 11.50 0.88
CA VAL A 184 -11.80 12.04 -0.48
C VAL A 184 -12.71 11.25 -1.42
N ARG A 185 -12.70 9.90 -1.34
CA ARG A 185 -13.59 9.06 -2.15
C ARG A 185 -15.06 9.34 -1.83
N GLU A 186 -15.42 9.42 -0.56
CA GLU A 186 -16.80 9.72 -0.14
C GLU A 186 -17.23 11.12 -0.61
N GLU A 187 -16.36 12.12 -0.56
CA GLU A 187 -16.65 13.46 -1.07
C GLU A 187 -16.94 13.47 -2.58
N ILE A 188 -16.07 12.83 -3.38
CA ILE A 188 -16.24 12.76 -4.82
C ILE A 188 -17.51 12.01 -5.21
N VAL A 189 -17.76 10.86 -4.57
CA VAL A 189 -18.98 10.08 -4.84
C VAL A 189 -20.24 10.87 -4.42
N ARG A 190 -20.17 11.68 -3.37
CA ARG A 190 -21.27 12.57 -2.98
C ARG A 190 -21.60 13.60 -4.04
N GLN A 191 -20.58 14.27 -4.55
CA GLN A 191 -20.76 15.24 -5.64
C GLN A 191 -21.43 14.58 -6.84
N ARG A 192 -20.98 13.38 -7.25
CA ARG A 192 -21.59 12.63 -8.34
C ARG A 192 -23.03 12.22 -8.06
N ALA A 193 -23.34 11.78 -6.84
CA ALA A 193 -24.70 11.41 -6.45
C ALA A 193 -25.64 12.62 -6.51
N GLU A 194 -25.20 13.78 -6.01
CA GLU A 194 -25.95 15.03 -6.03
C GLU A 194 -26.16 15.58 -7.44
N GLU A 195 -25.12 15.56 -8.29
CA GLU A 195 -25.18 16.09 -9.66
C GLU A 195 -26.03 15.22 -10.60
N THR A 196 -26.01 13.90 -10.41
CA THR A 196 -26.76 12.95 -11.26
C THR A 196 -28.13 12.59 -10.69
N GLY A 197 -28.35 12.80 -9.39
CA GLY A 197 -29.52 12.31 -8.66
C GLY A 197 -29.60 10.78 -8.60
N LEU A 198 -28.48 10.08 -8.77
CA LEU A 198 -28.40 8.61 -8.76
C LEU A 198 -27.71 8.12 -7.49
N PRO A 199 -28.17 6.99 -6.92
CA PRO A 199 -27.42 6.28 -5.90
C PRO A 199 -26.23 5.56 -6.53
N ILE A 200 -25.17 5.37 -5.75
CA ILE A 200 -23.88 4.90 -6.24
C ILE A 200 -23.36 3.80 -5.30
N VAL A 201 -22.92 2.69 -5.90
CA VAL A 201 -22.24 1.59 -5.19
C VAL A 201 -20.76 1.58 -5.60
N TYR A 202 -19.88 1.76 -4.63
CA TYR A 202 -18.43 1.83 -4.78
C TYR A 202 -17.79 0.54 -4.24
N CYS A 203 -17.35 -0.35 -5.15
CA CYS A 203 -16.64 -1.58 -4.81
C CYS A 203 -15.15 -1.38 -4.96
N ASN A 204 -14.37 -1.59 -3.90
CA ASN A 204 -12.92 -1.42 -3.95
C ASN A 204 -12.18 -2.71 -3.64
N TRP A 205 -10.98 -2.82 -4.22
CA TRP A 205 -9.99 -3.81 -3.83
C TRP A 205 -9.61 -3.72 -2.36
N VAL A 206 -9.22 -4.86 -1.77
CA VAL A 206 -8.50 -4.89 -0.49
C VAL A 206 -7.26 -5.79 -0.61
N GLY A 207 -6.12 -5.36 -0.06
CA GLY A 207 -4.89 -6.16 -0.09
C GLY A 207 -3.64 -5.36 -0.44
N GLY A 208 -2.46 -5.91 -0.16
CA GLY A 208 -1.18 -5.38 -0.61
C GLY A 208 -0.78 -5.88 -1.99
N GLN A 209 -0.21 -5.00 -2.81
CA GLN A 209 0.43 -5.31 -4.08
C GLN A 209 1.69 -4.43 -4.25
N ASP A 210 2.85 -5.05 -4.12
CA ASP A 210 4.16 -4.37 -4.13
C ASP A 210 4.22 -3.18 -3.16
N GLU A 211 4.30 -1.94 -3.65
CA GLU A 211 4.27 -0.75 -2.80
C GLU A 211 2.85 -0.31 -2.40
N LEU A 212 1.82 -0.71 -3.16
CA LEU A 212 0.47 -0.23 -2.94
C LEU A 212 -0.27 -1.09 -1.92
N VAL A 213 -1.12 -0.43 -1.15
CA VAL A 213 -2.11 -1.08 -0.29
C VAL A 213 -3.47 -0.63 -0.77
N PHE A 214 -4.39 -1.56 -0.96
CA PHE A 214 -5.80 -1.29 -1.18
C PHE A 214 -6.53 -1.55 0.13
N ASP A 215 -7.24 -0.53 0.61
CA ASP A 215 -7.87 -0.52 1.92
C ASP A 215 -9.28 -1.11 1.92
N GLY A 216 -9.83 -1.46 0.76
CA GLY A 216 -11.23 -1.84 0.67
C GLY A 216 -12.10 -0.63 0.99
N ALA A 217 -12.74 -0.66 2.16
CA ALA A 217 -13.68 0.36 2.61
C ALA A 217 -14.76 0.65 1.53
N SER A 218 -15.21 -0.40 0.84
CA SER A 218 -16.29 -0.32 -0.14
C SER A 218 -17.54 0.28 0.51
N PHE A 219 -18.28 1.10 -0.21
CA PHE A 219 -19.42 1.81 0.36
C PHE A 219 -20.54 2.03 -0.65
N ALA A 220 -21.70 2.40 -0.16
CA ALA A 220 -22.86 2.75 -0.95
C ALA A 220 -23.44 4.08 -0.48
N MET A 221 -23.88 4.88 -1.43
CA MET A 221 -24.42 6.21 -1.21
C MET A 221 -25.80 6.34 -1.85
N ASN A 222 -26.76 6.86 -1.08
CA ASN A 222 -28.11 7.13 -1.60
C ASN A 222 -28.14 8.37 -2.50
N LYS A 223 -29.30 8.67 -3.09
CA LYS A 223 -29.49 9.84 -3.96
C LYS A 223 -29.30 11.19 -3.26
N GLN A 224 -29.33 11.23 -1.94
CA GLN A 224 -29.12 12.45 -1.15
C GLN A 224 -27.65 12.65 -0.77
N GLY A 225 -26.74 11.78 -1.25
CA GLY A 225 -25.32 11.90 -0.96
C GLY A 225 -24.91 11.35 0.42
N GLU A 226 -25.77 10.56 1.06
CA GLU A 226 -25.51 9.98 2.38
C GLU A 226 -24.94 8.56 2.24
N VAL A 227 -23.88 8.26 3.00
CA VAL A 227 -23.36 6.89 3.09
C VAL A 227 -24.37 6.01 3.82
N VAL A 228 -24.91 5.01 3.12
CA VAL A 228 -25.96 4.12 3.61
C VAL A 228 -25.44 2.71 3.92
N ALA A 229 -24.28 2.32 3.40
CA ALA A 229 -23.58 1.11 3.79
C ALA A 229 -22.07 1.28 3.61
N LYS A 230 -21.27 0.57 4.41
CA LYS A 230 -19.81 0.62 4.35
C LYS A 230 -19.17 -0.64 4.90
N SER A 231 -18.36 -1.31 4.09
CA SER A 231 -17.54 -2.48 4.41
C SER A 231 -16.34 -2.12 5.29
N PRO A 232 -15.74 -3.08 6.03
CA PRO A 232 -14.58 -2.82 6.87
C PRO A 232 -13.35 -2.40 6.05
N SER A 233 -12.49 -1.55 6.61
CA SER A 233 -11.18 -1.27 6.02
C SER A 233 -10.22 -2.44 6.25
N PHE A 234 -9.33 -2.71 5.29
CA PHE A 234 -8.23 -3.69 5.35
C PHE A 234 -8.63 -5.15 5.57
N ALA A 235 -9.89 -5.51 5.34
CA ALA A 235 -10.39 -6.89 5.42
C ALA A 235 -11.29 -7.25 4.22
N PRO A 236 -11.27 -8.51 3.71
CA PRO A 236 -12.26 -8.99 2.76
C PRO A 236 -13.69 -8.98 3.33
N ASP A 237 -14.68 -8.73 2.49
CA ASP A 237 -16.09 -8.66 2.87
C ASP A 237 -17.03 -8.95 1.66
N LEU A 238 -18.24 -9.43 1.96
CA LEU A 238 -19.33 -9.62 0.99
C LEU A 238 -20.58 -8.92 1.52
N ALA A 239 -20.68 -7.61 1.30
CA ALA A 239 -21.79 -6.82 1.81
C ALA A 239 -23.05 -6.99 0.95
N MET A 240 -24.22 -7.10 1.59
CA MET A 240 -25.52 -7.14 0.91
C MET A 240 -26.23 -5.80 0.98
N LEU A 241 -26.58 -5.25 -0.17
CA LEU A 241 -27.28 -3.98 -0.32
C LEU A 241 -28.66 -4.20 -0.92
N ASN A 242 -29.61 -3.34 -0.54
CA ASN A 242 -30.97 -3.38 -1.07
C ASN A 242 -31.25 -2.07 -1.82
N PHE A 243 -31.55 -2.18 -3.11
CA PHE A 243 -32.09 -1.10 -3.91
C PHE A 243 -33.61 -1.27 -4.03
N VAL A 244 -34.35 -0.37 -3.39
CA VAL A 244 -35.81 -0.41 -3.20
C VAL A 244 -36.38 0.98 -3.48
N GLU A 245 -37.54 1.02 -4.14
CA GLU A 245 -38.24 2.29 -4.46
C GLU A 245 -37.37 3.33 -5.19
N GLY A 246 -36.37 2.86 -5.94
CA GLY A 246 -35.47 3.72 -6.71
C GLY A 246 -34.31 4.32 -5.91
N ASP A 247 -34.01 3.84 -4.69
CA ASP A 247 -32.86 4.30 -3.90
C ASP A 247 -32.20 3.14 -3.12
N LEU A 248 -31.02 3.39 -2.52
CA LEU A 248 -30.32 2.44 -1.68
C LEU A 248 -30.77 2.54 -0.22
N ALA A 249 -31.25 1.43 0.34
CA ALA A 249 -31.62 1.34 1.74
C ALA A 249 -30.38 1.27 2.64
N ARG A 250 -30.52 1.80 3.86
CA ARG A 250 -29.48 1.72 4.90
C ARG A 250 -29.19 0.27 5.29
N SER A 251 -27.91 -0.04 5.41
CA SER A 251 -27.36 -1.32 5.87
C SER A 251 -26.25 -1.07 6.91
N GLU A 252 -25.41 -2.07 7.15
CA GLU A 252 -24.25 -1.96 8.04
C GLU A 252 -23.25 -0.91 7.54
N ILE A 253 -22.75 -0.09 8.47
CA ILE A 253 -21.75 0.95 8.23
C ILE A 253 -20.63 0.72 9.24
N HIS A 254 -19.53 0.12 8.78
CA HIS A 254 -18.34 -0.04 9.60
C HIS A 254 -17.66 1.32 9.86
N ALA A 255 -17.13 1.47 11.07
CA ALA A 255 -16.43 2.70 11.47
C ALA A 255 -15.07 2.81 10.77
N THR A 256 -14.76 4.00 10.26
CA THR A 256 -13.43 4.33 9.76
C THR A 256 -12.41 4.27 10.90
N PRO A 257 -11.30 3.53 10.75
CA PRO A 257 -10.22 3.56 11.72
C PRO A 257 -9.68 4.98 11.91
N ASN A 258 -9.26 5.33 13.13
CA ASN A 258 -8.50 6.57 13.32
C ASN A 258 -7.15 6.50 12.56
N ARG A 259 -6.45 7.63 12.48
CA ARG A 259 -5.22 7.78 11.71
C ARG A 259 -4.18 6.71 12.03
N GLU A 260 -3.84 6.51 13.30
CA GLU A 260 -2.82 5.56 13.71
C GLU A 260 -3.25 4.11 13.44
N ALA A 261 -4.51 3.77 13.71
CA ALA A 261 -5.05 2.44 13.46
C ALA A 261 -5.07 2.09 11.97
N GLY A 262 -5.53 3.02 11.11
CA GLY A 262 -5.58 2.81 9.67
C GLY A 262 -4.19 2.63 9.07
N VAL A 263 -3.22 3.47 9.47
CA VAL A 263 -1.82 3.32 9.02
C VAL A 263 -1.23 1.99 9.49
N TYR A 264 -1.42 1.62 10.76
CA TYR A 264 -0.89 0.37 11.29
C TYR A 264 -1.46 -0.86 10.56
N GLN A 265 -2.79 -0.88 10.33
CA GLN A 265 -3.46 -1.94 9.59
C GLN A 265 -2.98 -2.03 8.13
N ALA A 266 -2.76 -0.90 7.47
CA ALA A 266 -2.19 -0.86 6.12
C ALA A 266 -0.79 -1.50 6.09
N LEU A 267 0.09 -1.16 7.04
CA LEU A 267 1.45 -1.73 7.13
C LEU A 267 1.43 -3.25 7.39
N VAL A 268 0.53 -3.71 8.28
CA VAL A 268 0.33 -5.13 8.57
C VAL A 268 -0.17 -5.88 7.33
N LEU A 269 -1.18 -5.35 6.63
CA LEU A 269 -1.73 -5.95 5.42
C LEU A 269 -0.69 -6.02 4.30
N ALA A 270 0.03 -4.92 4.05
CA ALA A 270 1.07 -4.87 3.04
C ALA A 270 2.19 -5.89 3.32
N THR A 271 2.65 -5.96 4.56
CA THR A 271 3.69 -6.91 4.98
C THR A 271 3.20 -8.36 4.84
N ARG A 272 1.98 -8.66 5.29
CA ARG A 272 1.38 -9.99 5.17
C ARG A 272 1.30 -10.43 3.72
N ASP A 273 0.78 -9.57 2.86
CA ASP A 273 0.53 -9.91 1.46
C ASP A 273 1.81 -10.00 0.66
N TYR A 274 2.78 -9.10 0.87
CA TYR A 274 4.08 -9.19 0.19
C TYR A 274 4.77 -10.52 0.49
N ILE A 275 4.72 -10.99 1.75
CA ILE A 275 5.33 -12.26 2.15
C ILE A 275 4.54 -13.47 1.63
N ASN A 276 3.21 -13.48 1.78
CA ASN A 276 2.40 -14.64 1.43
C ASN A 276 2.20 -14.80 -0.08
N LYS A 277 1.94 -13.70 -0.83
CA LYS A 277 1.75 -13.75 -2.29
C LYS A 277 3.04 -14.16 -3.01
N ASN A 278 4.21 -13.78 -2.48
CA ASN A 278 5.52 -14.25 -2.96
C ASN A 278 5.98 -15.58 -2.34
N ARG A 279 5.17 -16.19 -1.47
CA ARG A 279 5.40 -17.52 -0.87
C ARG A 279 6.69 -17.62 -0.03
N PHE A 280 7.09 -16.53 0.61
CA PHE A 280 8.20 -16.56 1.56
C PHE A 280 7.81 -17.32 2.84
N PRO A 281 8.66 -18.22 3.36
CA PRO A 281 8.36 -19.00 4.56
C PRO A 281 8.28 -18.14 5.84
N GLY A 282 8.87 -16.95 5.84
CA GLY A 282 8.88 -16.04 6.97
C GLY A 282 9.85 -14.88 6.72
N VAL A 283 10.19 -14.15 7.79
CA VAL A 283 11.03 -12.95 7.73
C VAL A 283 12.18 -12.96 8.73
N ILE A 284 13.20 -12.17 8.44
CA ILE A 284 14.35 -11.87 9.30
C ILE A 284 14.43 -10.35 9.47
N ILE A 285 14.64 -9.89 10.70
CA ILE A 285 14.72 -8.47 11.05
C ILE A 285 15.99 -8.25 11.88
N GLY A 286 16.80 -7.28 11.50
CA GLY A 286 17.90 -6.80 12.33
C GLY A 286 17.35 -5.94 13.47
N LEU A 287 17.59 -6.32 14.72
CA LEU A 287 17.25 -5.49 15.88
C LEU A 287 18.43 -4.63 16.29
N SER A 288 18.19 -3.32 16.41
CA SER A 288 19.18 -2.36 16.92
C SER A 288 18.91 -1.96 18.38
N GLY A 289 17.76 -2.35 18.94
CA GLY A 289 17.21 -1.78 20.18
C GLY A 289 16.53 -0.42 19.99
N GLY A 290 16.58 0.14 18.78
CA GLY A 290 15.90 1.38 18.41
C GLY A 290 14.44 1.15 17.99
N ILE A 291 13.67 2.24 18.01
CA ILE A 291 12.22 2.24 17.81
C ILE A 291 11.78 1.72 16.43
N ASP A 292 12.54 1.98 15.36
CA ASP A 292 12.12 1.58 14.01
C ASP A 292 12.16 0.06 13.84
N SER A 293 13.22 -0.58 14.33
CA SER A 293 13.34 -2.05 14.33
C SER A 293 12.32 -2.70 15.26
N ALA A 294 12.00 -2.06 16.39
CA ALA A 294 10.95 -2.51 17.30
C ALA A 294 9.56 -2.44 16.62
N LEU A 295 9.19 -1.31 16.04
CA LEU A 295 7.90 -1.17 15.33
C LEU A 295 7.81 -2.16 14.16
N THR A 296 8.88 -2.34 13.39
CA THR A 296 8.95 -3.31 12.29
C THR A 296 8.73 -4.74 12.80
N LEU A 297 9.33 -5.10 13.93
CA LEU A 297 9.14 -6.40 14.57
C LEU A 297 7.68 -6.61 15.00
N ALA A 298 7.06 -5.61 15.63
CA ALA A 298 5.65 -5.67 16.01
C ALA A 298 4.73 -5.89 14.81
N ILE A 299 4.92 -5.11 13.74
CA ILE A 299 4.15 -5.24 12.49
C ILE A 299 4.32 -6.63 11.88
N ALA A 300 5.56 -7.15 11.82
CA ALA A 300 5.84 -8.46 11.25
C ALA A 300 5.15 -9.60 12.03
N VAL A 301 5.13 -9.52 13.37
CA VAL A 301 4.44 -10.51 14.21
C VAL A 301 2.93 -10.44 14.00
N ASP A 302 2.34 -9.25 13.97
CA ASP A 302 0.89 -9.07 13.72
C ASP A 302 0.50 -9.49 12.28
N ALA A 303 1.43 -9.39 11.33
CA ALA A 303 1.23 -9.80 9.94
C ALA A 303 1.29 -11.32 9.75
N LEU A 304 2.26 -12.00 10.39
CA LEU A 304 2.67 -13.36 10.02
C LEU A 304 2.58 -14.39 11.14
N GLY A 305 2.45 -13.96 12.40
CA GLY A 305 2.67 -14.80 13.57
C GLY A 305 4.15 -14.90 13.96
N ALA A 306 4.40 -15.09 15.27
CA ALA A 306 5.75 -15.10 15.83
C ALA A 306 6.63 -16.26 15.31
N ASP A 307 6.03 -17.38 14.93
CA ASP A 307 6.69 -18.58 14.40
C ASP A 307 7.38 -18.35 13.05
N ARG A 308 6.90 -17.37 12.28
CA ARG A 308 7.44 -16.98 10.97
C ARG A 308 8.38 -15.78 11.05
N VAL A 309 8.69 -15.28 12.24
CA VAL A 309 9.53 -14.09 12.45
C VAL A 309 10.80 -14.46 13.20
N ARG A 310 11.94 -14.01 12.70
CA ARG A 310 13.25 -14.11 13.37
C ARG A 310 13.87 -12.74 13.56
N ALA A 311 14.21 -12.42 14.79
CA ALA A 311 14.99 -11.25 15.16
C ALA A 311 16.47 -11.62 15.27
N VAL A 312 17.36 -10.74 14.80
CA VAL A 312 18.81 -10.92 14.93
C VAL A 312 19.42 -9.62 15.44
N MET A 313 20.00 -9.67 16.64
CA MET A 313 20.78 -8.56 17.19
C MET A 313 22.25 -8.75 16.82
N MET A 314 22.90 -7.68 16.37
CA MET A 314 24.25 -7.74 15.80
C MET A 314 25.17 -6.70 16.45
N PRO A 315 25.62 -6.94 17.70
CA PRO A 315 26.32 -5.94 18.48
C PRO A 315 27.76 -5.74 18.01
N SER A 316 28.24 -4.50 18.16
CA SER A 316 29.65 -4.12 18.08
C SER A 316 30.13 -3.62 19.45
N ARG A 317 31.41 -3.27 19.55
CA ARG A 317 31.99 -2.59 20.72
C ARG A 317 31.26 -1.31 21.16
N TYR A 318 30.48 -0.67 20.28
CA TYR A 318 29.72 0.55 20.60
C TYR A 318 28.27 0.28 21.03
N THR A 319 27.78 -0.95 20.89
CA THR A 319 26.40 -1.30 21.23
C THR A 319 26.19 -1.23 22.74
N ALA A 320 25.24 -0.41 23.16
CA ALA A 320 24.98 -0.20 24.59
C ALA A 320 24.26 -1.41 25.20
N GLN A 321 24.60 -1.75 26.46
CA GLN A 321 23.96 -2.87 27.17
C GLN A 321 22.43 -2.71 27.23
N ILE A 322 21.95 -1.47 27.35
CA ILE A 322 20.53 -1.14 27.35
C ILE A 322 19.81 -1.56 26.07
N SER A 323 20.47 -1.41 24.90
CA SER A 323 19.91 -1.81 23.60
C SER A 323 19.79 -3.33 23.46
N LEU A 324 20.73 -4.07 24.07
CA LEU A 324 20.64 -5.53 24.17
C LEU A 324 19.48 -5.96 25.08
N ASP A 325 19.38 -5.36 26.28
CA ASP A 325 18.36 -5.71 27.27
C ASP A 325 16.95 -5.39 26.78
N ASP A 326 16.76 -4.21 26.16
CA ASP A 326 15.48 -3.81 25.57
C ASP A 326 15.06 -4.72 24.40
N SER A 327 16.02 -5.13 23.56
CA SER A 327 15.74 -6.06 22.46
C SER A 327 15.34 -7.45 22.97
N ARG A 328 16.04 -7.96 24.00
CA ARG A 328 15.73 -9.24 24.65
C ARG A 328 14.35 -9.22 25.31
N ASP A 329 14.00 -8.14 26.00
CA ASP A 329 12.68 -7.96 26.60
C ASP A 329 11.58 -7.98 25.54
N MET A 330 11.72 -7.19 24.48
CA MET A 330 10.74 -7.17 23.38
C MET A 330 10.54 -8.54 22.73
N VAL A 331 11.65 -9.23 22.43
CA VAL A 331 11.64 -10.60 21.88
C VAL A 331 10.91 -11.56 22.82
N ALA A 332 11.17 -11.49 24.12
CA ALA A 332 10.53 -12.35 25.11
C ALA A 332 9.01 -12.10 25.18
N ARG A 333 8.57 -10.84 25.08
CA ARG A 333 7.14 -10.48 25.02
C ARG A 333 6.43 -11.03 23.79
N LEU A 334 7.12 -11.07 22.65
CA LEU A 334 6.55 -11.49 21.36
C LEU A 334 6.72 -12.98 21.07
N GLY A 335 7.64 -13.67 21.74
CA GLY A 335 7.89 -15.10 21.53
C GLY A 335 8.51 -15.43 20.17
N VAL A 336 9.29 -14.52 19.59
CA VAL A 336 9.94 -14.70 18.29
C VAL A 336 11.29 -15.41 18.42
N GLN A 337 11.71 -16.10 17.36
CA GLN A 337 13.06 -16.65 17.30
C GLN A 337 14.09 -15.51 17.38
N TYR A 338 15.13 -15.66 18.21
CA TYR A 338 16.14 -14.62 18.43
C TYR A 338 17.55 -15.17 18.48
N ASP A 339 18.47 -14.46 17.85
CA ASP A 339 19.89 -14.76 17.84
C ASP A 339 20.72 -13.49 18.04
N GLU A 340 21.87 -13.62 18.69
CA GLU A 340 22.87 -12.56 18.82
C GLU A 340 24.14 -12.97 18.08
N ILE A 341 24.57 -12.16 17.10
CA ILE A 341 25.76 -12.41 16.28
C ILE A 341 26.63 -11.17 16.31
N SER A 342 27.69 -11.19 17.12
CA SER A 342 28.63 -10.07 17.19
C SER A 342 29.29 -9.81 15.83
N ILE A 343 29.37 -8.53 15.43
CA ILE A 343 30.04 -8.12 14.20
C ILE A 343 31.54 -7.87 14.37
N GLU A 344 32.02 -7.90 15.62
CA GLU A 344 33.37 -7.48 16.00
C GLU A 344 34.47 -8.21 15.20
N PRO A 345 34.45 -9.56 15.06
CA PRO A 345 35.50 -10.25 14.34
C PRO A 345 35.59 -9.85 12.86
N MET A 346 34.44 -9.62 12.23
CA MET A 346 34.38 -9.18 10.83
C MET A 346 34.83 -7.73 10.70
N TYR A 347 34.44 -6.87 11.64
CA TYR A 347 34.85 -5.47 11.66
C TYR A 347 36.38 -5.33 11.82
N GLU A 348 36.99 -6.10 12.74
CA GLU A 348 38.44 -6.15 12.93
C GLU A 348 39.17 -6.68 11.69
N ALA A 349 38.62 -7.70 11.03
CA ALA A 349 39.20 -8.24 9.80
C ALA A 349 39.20 -7.20 8.66
N PHE A 350 38.09 -6.49 8.47
CA PHE A 350 37.99 -5.44 7.44
C PHE A 350 38.90 -4.24 7.74
N THR A 351 38.89 -3.75 8.98
CA THR A 351 39.72 -2.61 9.40
C THR A 351 41.22 -2.96 9.29
N THR A 352 41.62 -4.17 9.68
CA THR A 352 43.00 -4.65 9.50
C THR A 352 43.40 -4.70 8.02
N ALA A 353 42.52 -5.22 7.16
CA ALA A 353 42.79 -5.33 5.73
C ALA A 353 42.90 -3.96 5.02
N LEU A 354 42.15 -2.96 5.50
CA LEU A 354 42.12 -1.60 4.94
C LEU A 354 43.13 -0.64 5.58
N ALA A 355 43.77 -1.03 6.68
CA ALA A 355 44.69 -0.17 7.44
C ALA A 355 45.82 0.44 6.60
N PRO A 356 46.48 -0.27 5.64
CA PRO A 356 47.51 0.34 4.80
C PRO A 356 46.98 1.47 3.91
N GLN A 357 45.73 1.39 3.45
CA GLN A 357 45.08 2.34 2.56
C GLN A 357 44.51 3.54 3.33
N PHE A 358 44.15 3.35 4.60
CA PHE A 358 43.63 4.40 5.47
C PHE A 358 44.73 5.09 6.31
N ALA A 359 45.99 4.70 6.14
CA ALA A 359 47.11 5.24 6.91
C ALA A 359 47.19 6.77 6.80
N GLY A 360 47.06 7.45 7.95
CA GLY A 360 47.12 8.91 8.05
C GLY A 360 45.80 9.64 7.78
N LEU A 361 44.72 8.92 7.47
CA LEU A 361 43.37 9.48 7.38
C LEU A 361 42.67 9.43 8.75
N ALA A 362 41.83 10.41 9.03
CA ALA A 362 40.99 10.41 10.23
C ALA A 362 39.79 9.47 10.01
N ALA A 363 39.34 8.81 11.08
CA ALA A 363 38.11 8.02 11.05
C ALA A 363 36.92 8.93 10.73
N ASP A 364 36.00 8.44 9.90
CA ASP A 364 34.81 9.16 9.47
C ASP A 364 33.62 8.20 9.29
N THR A 365 32.61 8.60 8.51
CA THR A 365 31.45 7.76 8.20
C THR A 365 31.82 6.41 7.54
N THR A 366 33.04 6.23 7.06
CA THR A 366 33.54 4.99 6.45
C THR A 366 33.51 3.83 7.44
N GLU A 367 34.06 4.02 8.64
CA GLU A 367 34.07 3.03 9.72
C GLU A 367 32.65 2.69 10.21
N GLU A 368 31.80 3.71 10.34
CA GLU A 368 30.39 3.55 10.70
C GLU A 368 29.63 2.73 9.64
N ASN A 369 29.79 3.09 8.35
CA ASN A 369 29.15 2.39 7.24
C ASN A 369 29.64 0.94 7.09
N LEU A 370 30.88 0.65 7.46
CA LEU A 370 31.41 -0.72 7.43
C LEU A 370 30.65 -1.63 8.40
N GLN A 371 30.36 -1.16 9.61
CA GLN A 371 29.55 -1.90 10.58
C GLN A 371 28.14 -2.19 10.03
N SER A 372 27.47 -1.20 9.45
CA SER A 372 26.15 -1.37 8.83
C SER A 372 26.17 -2.41 7.70
N ARG A 373 27.19 -2.38 6.82
CA ARG A 373 27.33 -3.36 5.72
C ARG A 373 27.59 -4.78 6.20
N ILE A 374 28.38 -4.97 7.26
CA ILE A 374 28.59 -6.29 7.86
C ILE A 374 27.26 -6.87 8.36
N ARG A 375 26.43 -6.05 9.02
CA ARG A 375 25.08 -6.45 9.46
C ARG A 375 24.20 -6.87 8.28
N GLY A 376 24.21 -6.07 7.20
CA GLY A 376 23.51 -6.40 5.96
C GLY A 376 23.94 -7.75 5.39
N VAL A 377 25.25 -8.03 5.33
CA VAL A 377 25.79 -9.31 4.87
C VAL A 377 25.32 -10.49 5.73
N ILE A 378 25.32 -10.36 7.06
CA ILE A 378 24.83 -11.41 7.97
C ILE A 378 23.35 -11.71 7.70
N LEU A 379 22.50 -10.68 7.66
CA LEU A 379 21.06 -10.83 7.43
C LEU A 379 20.78 -11.48 6.08
N MET A 380 21.46 -11.05 5.03
CA MET A 380 21.33 -11.63 3.70
C MET A 380 21.84 -13.07 3.63
N ALA A 381 22.93 -13.41 4.31
CA ALA A 381 23.42 -14.78 4.39
C ALA A 381 22.41 -15.71 5.09
N LEU A 382 21.78 -15.26 6.18
CA LEU A 382 20.72 -15.99 6.87
C LEU A 382 19.47 -16.14 5.97
N SER A 383 19.10 -15.08 5.26
CA SER A 383 18.00 -15.10 4.28
C SER A 383 18.26 -16.13 3.19
N ASN A 384 19.44 -16.11 2.56
CA ASN A 384 19.80 -17.08 1.52
C ASN A 384 19.77 -18.53 2.02
N LYS A 385 20.15 -18.77 3.28
CA LYS A 385 20.19 -20.13 3.85
C LYS A 385 18.82 -20.65 4.26
N THR A 386 17.89 -19.77 4.65
CA THR A 386 16.59 -20.14 5.21
C THR A 386 15.40 -19.87 4.29
N GLY A 387 15.62 -19.13 3.20
CA GLY A 387 14.57 -18.65 2.30
C GLY A 387 13.70 -17.53 2.87
N ARG A 388 13.91 -17.09 4.12
CA ARG A 388 13.15 -15.99 4.74
C ARG A 388 13.57 -14.65 4.16
N LEU A 389 12.63 -13.71 4.02
CA LEU A 389 12.92 -12.37 3.50
C LEU A 389 13.50 -11.46 4.59
N VAL A 390 14.48 -10.63 4.27
CA VAL A 390 14.92 -9.56 5.19
C VAL A 390 13.99 -8.37 5.07
N LEU A 391 13.39 -7.94 6.19
CA LEU A 391 12.68 -6.65 6.27
C LEU A 391 13.66 -5.56 6.71
N THR A 392 13.73 -4.46 5.96
CA THR A 392 14.50 -3.28 6.38
C THR A 392 13.64 -2.37 7.27
N THR A 393 14.31 -1.61 8.13
CA THR A 393 13.68 -0.83 9.20
C THR A 393 13.78 0.68 8.96
N GLY A 394 14.32 1.11 7.81
CA GLY A 394 14.52 2.52 7.52
C GLY A 394 13.20 3.27 7.34
N ASN A 395 13.08 4.44 7.95
CA ASN A 395 11.88 5.28 7.90
C ASN A 395 11.98 6.38 6.82
N LYS A 396 10.86 7.07 6.54
CA LYS A 396 10.78 8.11 5.49
C LYS A 396 11.74 9.27 5.74
N SER A 397 11.93 9.66 6.99
CA SER A 397 12.82 10.76 7.41
C SER A 397 14.29 10.44 7.13
N GLU A 398 14.71 9.20 7.39
CA GLU A 398 16.03 8.68 7.05
C GLU A 398 16.22 8.59 5.53
N MET A 399 15.21 8.13 4.78
CA MET A 399 15.26 8.07 3.32
C MET A 399 15.31 9.46 2.67
N THR A 400 14.63 10.45 3.25
CA THR A 400 14.70 11.86 2.86
C THR A 400 16.12 12.37 3.03
N THR A 401 16.69 12.22 4.23
CA THR A 401 17.99 12.83 4.55
C THR A 401 19.18 11.98 4.13
N GLY A 402 18.94 10.76 3.65
CA GLY A 402 19.94 9.75 3.37
C GLY A 402 20.74 9.34 4.59
N TYR A 403 20.15 9.43 5.78
CA TYR A 403 20.68 8.91 7.03
C TYR A 403 20.55 7.38 7.06
N ALA A 404 21.23 6.75 6.10
CA ALA A 404 21.15 5.35 5.76
C ALA A 404 22.42 4.92 5.01
N THR A 405 22.85 3.68 5.20
CA THR A 405 24.00 3.08 4.53
C THR A 405 23.53 2.16 3.40
N LEU A 406 23.90 2.51 2.15
CA LEU A 406 23.72 1.59 1.03
C LEU A 406 24.42 0.26 1.30
N TYR A 407 23.66 -0.83 1.10
CA TYR A 407 24.05 -2.20 1.37
C TYR A 407 24.30 -2.53 2.85
N GLY A 408 23.96 -1.61 3.75
CA GLY A 408 23.91 -1.81 5.19
C GLY A 408 22.49 -1.98 5.69
N ASP A 409 21.96 -1.00 6.41
CA ASP A 409 20.56 -0.95 6.87
C ASP A 409 19.54 -0.97 5.72
N MET A 410 19.94 -0.58 4.52
CA MET A 410 19.11 -0.68 3.32
C MET A 410 19.08 -2.09 2.69
N ALA A 411 19.88 -3.04 3.19
CA ALA A 411 19.95 -4.38 2.63
C ALA A 411 18.75 -5.24 3.06
N GLY A 412 17.76 -5.37 2.19
CA GLY A 412 16.64 -6.28 2.37
C GLY A 412 15.70 -6.30 1.19
N GLY A 413 14.61 -7.07 1.31
CA GLY A 413 13.67 -7.31 0.22
C GLY A 413 12.33 -6.59 0.36
N TYR A 414 12.04 -6.01 1.52
CA TYR A 414 10.85 -5.18 1.75
C TYR A 414 11.11 -4.16 2.88
N ALA A 415 10.73 -2.90 2.67
CA ALA A 415 10.98 -1.78 3.58
C ALA A 415 9.67 -1.31 4.23
N VAL A 416 9.32 -1.90 5.38
CA VAL A 416 8.00 -1.72 6.01
C VAL A 416 7.71 -0.25 6.33
N LEU A 417 8.70 0.48 6.84
CA LEU A 417 8.55 1.86 7.30
C LEU A 417 8.96 2.93 6.28
N LYS A 418 9.22 2.55 5.03
CA LYS A 418 9.81 3.43 4.00
C LYS A 418 9.04 4.73 3.79
N ASP A 419 7.72 4.69 3.95
CA ASP A 419 6.83 5.85 3.79
C ASP A 419 6.24 6.36 5.10
N ILE A 420 6.84 6.01 6.25
CA ILE A 420 6.45 6.46 7.58
C ILE A 420 7.48 7.45 8.12
N ALA A 421 7.08 8.68 8.40
CA ALA A 421 7.94 9.68 9.04
C ALA A 421 8.30 9.28 10.47
N LYS A 422 9.46 9.71 11.00
CA LYS A 422 9.93 9.34 12.34
C LYS A 422 8.93 9.72 13.42
N THR A 423 8.33 10.89 13.34
CA THR A 423 7.27 11.33 14.26
C THR A 423 6.08 10.36 14.27
N LEU A 424 5.71 9.80 13.12
CA LEU A 424 4.66 8.80 13.01
C LEU A 424 5.12 7.42 13.51
N VAL A 425 6.41 7.06 13.40
CA VAL A 425 6.97 5.84 14.04
C VAL A 425 6.73 5.86 15.56
N TYR A 426 6.96 6.99 16.23
CA TYR A 426 6.65 7.14 17.65
C TYR A 426 5.16 7.00 17.93
N GLN A 427 4.30 7.67 17.16
CA GLN A 427 2.84 7.60 17.32
C GLN A 427 2.31 6.17 17.13
N LEU A 428 2.79 5.45 16.12
CA LEU A 428 2.40 4.07 15.84
C LEU A 428 2.90 3.10 16.91
N SER A 429 4.09 3.32 17.47
CA SER A 429 4.62 2.51 18.56
C SER A 429 3.75 2.67 19.83
N THR A 430 3.38 3.90 20.17
CA THR A 430 2.46 4.20 21.27
C THR A 430 1.07 3.62 21.02
N TYR A 431 0.52 3.79 19.80
CA TYR A 431 -0.75 3.19 19.40
C TYR A 431 -0.70 1.67 19.56
N ARG A 432 0.33 1.00 19.06
CA ARG A 432 0.44 -0.45 19.14
C ARG A 432 0.54 -0.93 20.59
N ASN A 433 1.23 -0.19 21.45
CA ASN A 433 1.31 -0.47 22.89
C ASN A 433 -0.02 -0.26 23.62
N SER A 434 -0.89 0.62 23.13
CA SER A 434 -2.24 0.81 23.68
C SER A 434 -3.14 -0.42 23.50
N LEU A 435 -2.88 -1.24 22.47
CA LEU A 435 -3.56 -2.51 22.25
C LEU A 435 -2.99 -3.60 23.17
N GLN A 436 -1.66 -3.67 23.26
CA GLN A 436 -0.91 -4.56 24.14
C GLN A 436 0.53 -4.05 24.25
N ALA A 437 1.04 -3.88 25.47
CA ALA A 437 2.37 -3.30 25.73
C ALA A 437 3.53 -4.25 25.36
N ILE A 438 3.83 -4.35 24.06
CA ILE A 438 4.85 -5.25 23.50
C ILE A 438 6.18 -4.56 23.22
N ILE A 439 6.19 -3.26 22.92
CA ILE A 439 7.40 -2.46 22.73
C ILE A 439 7.82 -1.91 24.11
N PRO A 440 9.02 -2.21 24.62
CA PRO A 440 9.49 -1.65 25.88
C PRO A 440 9.45 -0.11 25.86
N GLU A 441 8.85 0.50 26.90
CA GLU A 441 8.63 1.95 26.96
C GLU A 441 9.93 2.76 26.83
N ARG A 442 11.04 2.20 27.29
CA ARG A 442 12.37 2.81 27.17
C ARG A 442 12.84 2.96 25.72
N ILE A 443 12.44 2.06 24.82
CA ILE A 443 12.71 2.18 23.38
C ILE A 443 11.96 3.40 22.81
N ILE A 444 10.75 3.68 23.32
CA ILE A 444 9.93 4.82 22.88
C ILE A 444 10.42 6.13 23.48
N ALA A 445 10.85 6.13 24.75
CA ALA A 445 11.25 7.35 25.44
C ALA A 445 12.67 7.84 25.11
N ARG A 446 13.56 6.96 24.61
CA ARG A 446 14.97 7.31 24.38
C ARG A 446 15.17 8.09 23.07
N PRO A 447 16.18 8.98 23.01
CA PRO A 447 16.61 9.58 21.75
C PRO A 447 17.01 8.50 20.73
N PRO A 448 16.71 8.68 19.44
CA PRO A 448 17.08 7.73 18.41
C PRO A 448 18.58 7.80 18.11
N SER A 449 19.18 6.64 17.83
CA SER A 449 20.61 6.46 17.60
C SER A 449 20.88 5.17 16.81
N ALA A 450 21.91 5.20 15.95
CA ALA A 450 22.43 4.05 15.23
C ALA A 450 23.55 3.29 15.99
N GLU A 451 24.07 3.83 17.10
CA GLU A 451 25.14 3.26 17.93
C GLU A 451 26.37 2.77 17.13
N LEU A 452 26.82 3.55 16.15
CA LEU A 452 27.99 3.24 15.31
C LEU A 452 29.30 3.84 15.83
N ARG A 453 29.22 4.79 16.76
CA ARG A 453 30.33 5.39 17.52
C ARG A 453 29.88 5.78 18.93
N GLU A 454 30.83 6.15 19.79
CA GLU A 454 30.55 6.60 21.16
C GLU A 454 29.59 7.80 21.19
N ASP A 455 28.61 7.72 22.11
CA ASP A 455 27.60 8.76 22.42
C ASP A 455 26.85 9.35 21.20
N GLN A 456 26.68 8.56 20.14
CA GLN A 456 26.00 9.01 18.91
C GLN A 456 24.51 9.25 19.12
N VAL A 457 23.99 10.37 18.61
CA VAL A 457 22.55 10.61 18.41
C VAL A 457 22.27 11.14 17.01
N ASP A 458 21.08 10.88 16.46
CA ASP A 458 20.74 11.29 15.09
C ASP A 458 20.78 12.82 14.92
N GLN A 459 20.46 13.56 15.98
CA GLN A 459 20.47 15.03 16.02
C GLN A 459 21.89 15.64 15.91
N ASP A 460 22.95 14.83 16.01
CA ASP A 460 24.32 15.28 15.71
C ASP A 460 24.43 15.70 14.23
N SER A 461 23.61 15.14 13.35
CA SER A 461 23.68 15.31 11.89
C SER A 461 22.40 15.82 11.25
N LEU A 462 21.27 15.84 11.97
CA LEU A 462 19.94 16.19 11.45
C LEU A 462 19.27 17.29 12.31
N PRO A 463 18.40 18.13 11.73
CA PRO A 463 17.44 18.91 12.52
C PRO A 463 16.57 17.99 13.40
N PRO A 464 15.93 18.53 14.46
CA PRO A 464 14.90 17.81 15.20
C PRO A 464 13.84 17.22 14.27
N TYR A 465 13.39 15.99 14.56
CA TYR A 465 12.50 15.24 13.67
C TYR A 465 11.14 15.90 13.44
N ASP A 466 10.60 16.62 14.41
CA ASP A 466 9.36 17.39 14.26
C ASP A 466 9.51 18.51 13.21
N ILE A 467 10.64 19.21 13.20
CA ILE A 467 10.96 20.22 12.18
C ILE A 467 11.23 19.54 10.83
N LEU A 468 12.08 18.51 10.81
CA LEU A 468 12.45 17.79 9.59
C LEU A 468 11.23 17.18 8.90
N ASP A 469 10.38 16.47 9.63
CA ASP A 469 9.20 15.79 9.08
C ASP A 469 8.18 16.79 8.57
N ALA A 470 8.00 17.93 9.24
CA ALA A 470 7.10 18.97 8.79
C ALA A 470 7.58 19.67 7.51
N ILE A 471 8.88 19.94 7.38
CA ILE A 471 9.47 20.44 6.13
C ILE A 471 9.36 19.40 5.02
N MET A 472 9.66 18.14 5.32
CA MET A 472 9.56 17.02 4.38
C MET A 472 8.13 16.87 3.85
N ALA A 473 7.11 16.87 4.71
CA ALA A 473 5.71 16.76 4.30
C ALA A 473 5.34 17.88 3.32
N ARG A 474 5.68 19.12 3.65
CA ARG A 474 5.38 20.27 2.77
C ARG A 474 6.12 20.22 1.43
N TYR A 475 7.41 19.88 1.44
CA TYR A 475 8.21 19.88 0.23
C TYR A 475 7.94 18.66 -0.67
N VAL A 476 7.88 17.47 -0.08
CA VAL A 476 7.73 16.19 -0.79
C VAL A 476 6.27 15.90 -1.09
N GLU A 477 5.39 16.02 -0.09
CA GLU A 477 3.99 15.60 -0.19
C GLU A 477 3.11 16.70 -0.78
N ASP A 478 3.26 17.95 -0.33
CA ASP A 478 2.43 19.07 -0.79
C ASP A 478 3.01 19.84 -1.99
N ASN A 479 4.22 19.51 -2.48
CA ASN A 479 4.93 20.26 -3.55
C ASN A 479 5.11 21.76 -3.27
N GLN A 480 5.20 22.18 -2.00
CA GLN A 480 5.45 23.59 -1.66
C GLN A 480 6.89 24.00 -2.01
N SER A 481 7.07 25.25 -2.45
CA SER A 481 8.39 25.82 -2.71
C SER A 481 9.15 26.12 -1.41
N ILE A 482 10.47 26.29 -1.50
CA ILE A 482 11.30 26.76 -0.37
C ILE A 482 10.73 28.06 0.21
N ALA A 483 10.30 28.99 -0.65
CA ALA A 483 9.72 30.26 -0.23
C ALA A 483 8.40 30.08 0.54
N ASP A 484 7.53 29.17 0.09
CA ASP A 484 6.26 28.88 0.76
C ASP A 484 6.51 28.28 2.15
N ILE A 485 7.49 27.39 2.28
CA ILE A 485 7.83 26.74 3.55
C ILE A 485 8.43 27.75 4.53
N ILE A 486 9.31 28.65 4.07
CA ILE A 486 9.84 29.73 4.90
C ILE A 486 8.71 30.68 5.34
N ALA A 487 7.80 31.03 4.43
CA ALA A 487 6.63 31.86 4.73
C ALA A 487 5.67 31.18 5.75
N ALA A 488 5.65 29.84 5.79
CA ALA A 488 4.92 29.08 6.79
C ALA A 488 5.59 29.06 8.19
N GLY A 489 6.75 29.71 8.36
CA GLY A 489 7.39 29.95 9.65
C GLY A 489 8.62 29.08 9.95
N PHE A 490 9.09 28.27 9.01
CA PHE A 490 10.33 27.51 9.17
C PHE A 490 11.56 28.38 8.91
N THR A 491 12.66 28.10 9.61
CA THR A 491 13.91 28.86 9.39
C THR A 491 14.49 28.52 8.01
N GLU A 492 15.00 29.54 7.31
CA GLU A 492 15.66 29.36 6.02
C GLU A 492 16.79 28.32 6.10
N ALA A 493 17.56 28.34 7.19
CA ALA A 493 18.65 27.39 7.40
C ALA A 493 18.19 25.93 7.44
N ASP A 494 17.08 25.64 8.13
CA ASP A 494 16.55 24.27 8.22
C ASP A 494 15.96 23.80 6.89
N VAL A 495 15.19 24.67 6.21
CA VAL A 495 14.57 24.35 4.91
C VAL A 495 15.66 24.05 3.87
N LEU A 496 16.65 24.93 3.73
CA LEU A 496 17.75 24.73 2.78
C LEU A 496 18.55 23.47 3.11
N ARG A 497 18.76 23.16 4.38
CA ARG A 497 19.47 21.94 4.81
C ARG A 497 18.69 20.68 4.44
N VAL A 498 17.39 20.62 4.75
CA VAL A 498 16.54 19.45 4.45
C VAL A 498 16.43 19.24 2.94
N VAL A 499 16.16 20.29 2.16
CA VAL A 499 16.06 20.20 0.69
C VAL A 499 17.39 19.77 0.07
N LYS A 500 18.52 20.29 0.58
CA LYS A 500 19.85 19.84 0.13
C LYS A 500 20.07 18.36 0.41
N LEU A 501 19.76 17.88 1.62
CA LEU A 501 19.90 16.48 2.00
C LEU A 501 18.98 15.58 1.16
N LEU A 502 17.73 16.00 0.93
CA LEU A 502 16.81 15.33 0.02
C LEU A 502 17.45 15.17 -1.36
N LYS A 503 17.91 16.27 -1.97
CA LYS A 503 18.49 16.27 -3.32
C LYS A 503 19.70 15.33 -3.43
N VAL A 504 20.69 15.45 -2.56
CA VAL A 504 21.96 14.70 -2.70
C VAL A 504 21.82 13.20 -2.46
N ASN A 505 20.72 12.75 -1.84
CA ASN A 505 20.49 11.35 -1.49
C ASN A 505 19.52 10.61 -2.43
N GLU A 506 19.17 11.20 -3.58
CA GLU A 506 18.32 10.55 -4.59
C GLU A 506 18.90 9.20 -5.05
N TYR A 507 20.22 9.10 -5.20
CA TYR A 507 20.89 7.86 -5.61
C TYR A 507 20.73 6.71 -4.60
N LYS A 508 20.57 7.02 -3.30
CA LYS A 508 20.30 6.01 -2.27
C LYS A 508 18.87 5.52 -2.39
N ARG A 509 17.90 6.44 -2.43
CA ARG A 509 16.46 6.10 -2.52
C ARG A 509 16.11 5.25 -3.74
N ARG A 510 16.79 5.49 -4.88
CA ARG A 510 16.64 4.69 -6.11
C ARG A 510 17.02 3.21 -5.95
N GLN A 511 17.74 2.85 -4.90
CA GLN A 511 18.16 1.48 -4.57
C GLN A 511 17.49 0.94 -3.31
N ALA A 512 16.63 1.74 -2.66
CA ALA A 512 15.87 1.26 -1.50
C ALA A 512 14.91 0.17 -1.94
N ALA A 513 14.73 -0.85 -1.10
CA ALA A 513 13.71 -1.88 -1.32
C ALA A 513 12.32 -1.26 -1.52
N VAL A 514 11.44 -2.00 -2.18
CA VAL A 514 10.01 -1.69 -2.23
C VAL A 514 9.43 -1.72 -0.82
N GLY A 515 8.43 -0.90 -0.54
CA GLY A 515 7.82 -0.76 0.78
C GLY A 515 6.43 -0.16 0.66
N ALA A 516 5.63 -0.29 1.71
CA ALA A 516 4.26 0.19 1.70
C ALA A 516 4.21 1.71 1.55
N ARG A 517 3.44 2.18 0.56
CA ARG A 517 3.05 3.57 0.36
C ARG A 517 1.83 3.88 1.21
N ILE A 518 1.94 4.93 2.03
CA ILE A 518 0.94 5.31 3.05
C ILE A 518 0.53 6.77 2.90
N THR A 519 1.42 7.61 2.41
CA THR A 519 1.20 9.04 2.21
C THR A 519 0.70 9.32 0.79
N PRO A 520 0.14 10.51 0.53
CA PRO A 520 -0.25 10.92 -0.83
C PRO A 520 0.92 10.93 -1.82
N ARG A 521 2.17 10.98 -1.35
CA ARG A 521 3.37 10.98 -2.19
C ARG A 521 4.55 10.31 -1.50
N GLY A 522 4.81 9.06 -1.91
CA GLY A 522 5.91 8.26 -1.38
C GLY A 522 7.18 8.32 -2.25
N PHE A 523 8.28 7.83 -1.68
CA PHE A 523 9.53 7.61 -2.44
C PHE A 523 9.48 6.33 -3.27
N GLY A 524 8.61 6.35 -4.28
CA GLY A 524 8.33 5.26 -5.22
C GLY A 524 7.88 5.82 -6.56
N ARG A 525 6.77 5.32 -7.11
CA ARG A 525 6.23 5.82 -8.40
C ARG A 525 5.83 7.30 -8.37
N ASP A 526 5.45 7.86 -7.22
CA ASP A 526 5.09 9.29 -7.09
C ASP A 526 6.29 10.25 -7.17
N TRP A 527 7.51 9.76 -6.91
CA TRP A 527 8.72 10.57 -6.79
C TRP A 527 9.73 10.18 -7.87
N ARG A 528 9.67 10.88 -9.02
CA ARG A 528 10.50 10.61 -10.20
C ARG A 528 11.54 11.72 -10.40
N TYR A 529 12.51 11.85 -9.49
CA TYR A 529 13.56 12.89 -9.57
C TYR A 529 14.86 12.39 -10.23
N PRO A 530 15.59 13.24 -10.97
CA PRO A 530 16.88 12.87 -11.54
C PRO A 530 17.96 12.74 -10.45
N ILE A 531 18.80 11.70 -10.55
CA ILE A 531 20.01 11.56 -9.71
C ILE A 531 21.03 12.64 -10.10
N THR A 532 21.32 12.76 -11.41
CA THR A 532 22.23 13.79 -11.92
C THR A 532 21.46 15.10 -12.04
N ASN A 533 21.55 15.94 -11.01
CA ASN A 533 20.73 17.15 -10.89
C ASN A 533 21.54 18.33 -10.36
N ALA A 534 21.67 19.38 -11.17
CA ALA A 534 22.30 20.65 -10.78
C ALA A 534 21.29 21.74 -10.38
N TYR A 535 19.98 21.51 -10.50
CA TYR A 535 18.94 22.50 -10.16
C TYR A 535 19.04 22.93 -8.69
N LEU A 536 19.12 24.23 -8.46
CA LEU A 536 19.04 24.87 -7.16
C LEU A 536 17.84 25.82 -7.26
N GLU A 537 16.89 25.62 -6.35
CA GLU A 537 15.68 26.42 -6.24
C GLU A 537 15.97 27.79 -5.61
#